data_AF-A0A839ECM6-F1
#
_entry.id   AF-A0A839ECM6-F1
#
_cell.length_a   1.000
_cell.length_b   1.000
_cell.length_c   1.000
_cell.angle_alpha   90.00
_cell.angle_beta   90.00
_cell.angle_gamma   90.00
#
_symmetry.space_group_name_H-M   'P 1'
#
loop_
_entity.id
_entity.type
_entity.pdbx_description
1 polymer ?
#
loop_
_entity_poly.entity_id
_entity_poly.type
_entity_poly.pdbx_seq_one_letter_code
_entity_poly.pdbx_strand_id
1 'polypeptide(L)' 'MSELKISDAVNATCPWSGDPIKDDSLTLYKGAVVGFCNPGCRDKFEKAVNHFEEALAHQRHESI' A
#
# COMPACT_ATOMS: atom_id res chain seq x y z
N MET A 1 14.66 3.83 -11.14
CA MET A 1 13.78 3.44 -10.01
C MET A 1 13.62 1.94 -10.11
N SER A 2 14.04 1.18 -9.11
CA SER A 2 13.96 -0.29 -9.16
C SER A 2 12.50 -0.73 -9.21
N GLU A 3 12.19 -1.63 -10.13
CA GLU A 3 10.88 -2.23 -10.29
C GLU A 3 10.52 -3.08 -9.06
N LEU A 4 9.30 -2.93 -8.54
CA LEU A 4 8.81 -3.75 -7.42
C LEU A 4 8.58 -5.19 -7.88
N LYS A 5 8.97 -6.17 -7.06
CA LYS A 5 8.81 -7.58 -7.39
C LYS A 5 7.85 -8.27 -6.45
N ILE A 6 7.04 -9.16 -6.99
CA ILE A 6 6.09 -9.99 -6.23
C ILE A 6 6.82 -10.89 -5.21
N SER A 7 8.06 -11.29 -5.50
CA SER A 7 8.92 -12.06 -4.59
C SER A 7 9.28 -11.32 -3.31
N ASP A 8 9.22 -9.99 -3.34
CA ASP A 8 9.59 -9.13 -2.23
C ASP A 8 8.36 -8.75 -1.39
N ALA A 9 7.16 -9.11 -1.86
CA ALA A 9 5.91 -8.78 -1.21
C ALA A 9 5.73 -9.57 0.10
N VAL A 10 5.34 -8.86 1.16
CA VAL A 10 5.13 -9.47 2.49
C VAL A 10 3.83 -10.25 2.60
N ASN A 11 2.95 -10.16 1.60
CA ASN A 11 1.66 -10.84 1.57
C ASN A 11 1.49 -11.63 0.27
N ALA A 12 0.80 -12.78 0.34
CA ALA A 12 0.50 -13.62 -0.81
C ALA A 12 -0.91 -13.37 -1.39
N THR A 13 -1.82 -12.82 -0.58
CA THR A 13 -3.22 -12.58 -0.94
C THR A 13 -3.61 -11.13 -0.73
N CYS A 14 -4.56 -10.67 -1.54
CA CYS A 14 -5.14 -9.34 -1.48
C CYS A 14 -5.95 -9.18 -0.18
N PRO A 15 -5.68 -8.16 0.65
CA PRO A 15 -6.43 -7.94 1.90
C PRO A 15 -7.91 -7.63 1.70
N TRP A 16 -8.32 -7.21 0.50
CA TRP A 16 -9.71 -6.84 0.20
C TRP A 16 -10.59 -8.03 -0.20
N SER A 17 -10.05 -8.96 -0.99
CA SER A 17 -10.83 -10.07 -1.58
C SER A 17 -10.35 -11.47 -1.19
N GLY A 18 -9.10 -11.61 -0.75
CA GLY A 18 -8.46 -12.91 -0.52
C GLY A 18 -7.83 -13.54 -1.77
N ASP A 19 -8.03 -12.95 -2.95
CA ASP A 19 -7.42 -13.45 -4.20
C ASP A 19 -5.88 -13.29 -4.21
N PRO A 20 -5.13 -14.06 -5.03
CA PRO A 20 -3.69 -13.88 -5.18
C PRO A 20 -3.30 -12.47 -5.62
N ILE A 21 -2.13 -12.01 -5.16
CA ILE A 21 -1.56 -10.72 -5.60
C ILE A 21 -0.97 -10.82 -7.01
N LYS A 22 -0.81 -9.67 -7.68
CA LYS A 22 -0.23 -9.55 -9.03
C LYS A 22 0.94 -8.57 -9.10
N ASP A 23 1.84 -8.79 -10.04
CA ASP A 23 3.03 -7.98 -10.29
C ASP A 23 2.72 -6.53 -10.68
N ASP A 24 1.65 -6.31 -11.44
CA ASP A 24 1.18 -4.98 -11.84
C ASP A 24 0.50 -4.18 -10.71
N SER A 25 0.35 -4.81 -9.54
CA SER A 25 -0.50 -4.38 -8.44
C SER A 25 0.25 -4.30 -7.11
N LEU A 26 1.54 -3.94 -7.17
CA LEU A 26 2.43 -3.79 -6.02
C LEU A 26 2.63 -2.31 -5.64
N THR A 27 2.88 -2.05 -4.36
CA THR A 27 3.30 -0.72 -3.86
C THR A 27 4.21 -0.87 -2.63
N LEU A 28 4.78 0.25 -2.16
CA LEU A 28 5.55 0.31 -0.93
C LEU A 28 4.71 0.85 0.22
N TYR A 29 4.75 0.14 1.36
CA TYR A 29 4.16 0.60 2.61
C TYR A 29 5.15 0.41 3.74
N LYS A 30 5.52 1.50 4.42
CA LYS A 30 6.50 1.49 5.53
C LYS A 30 7.81 0.77 5.19
N GLY A 31 8.28 0.93 3.95
CA GLY A 31 9.52 0.31 3.45
C GLY A 31 9.38 -1.15 3.01
N ALA A 32 8.21 -1.76 3.14
CA ALA A 32 7.94 -3.12 2.67
C ALA A 32 7.14 -3.11 1.36
N VAL A 33 7.39 -4.09 0.49
CA VAL A 33 6.55 -4.32 -0.69
C VAL A 33 5.27 -5.01 -0.23
N VAL A 34 4.12 -4.49 -0.65
CA VAL A 34 2.81 -5.08 -0.43
C VAL A 34 2.09 -5.23 -1.78
N GLY A 35 1.29 -6.27 -1.92
CA GLY A 35 0.60 -6.60 -3.18
C GLY A 35 -0.92 -6.66 -3.08
N PHE A 36 -1.56 -6.48 -4.23
CA PHE A 36 -3.01 -6.53 -4.41
C PHE A 36 -3.39 -7.37 -5.63
N CYS A 37 -4.67 -7.78 -5.73
CA CYS A 37 -5.14 -8.61 -6.84
C CYS A 37 -5.38 -7.85 -8.16
N ASN A 38 -5.40 -6.52 -8.10
CA ASN A 38 -5.51 -5.62 -9.25
C ASN A 38 -5.08 -4.18 -8.87
N PRO A 39 -4.80 -3.30 -9.85
CA PRO A 39 -4.37 -1.93 -9.59
C PRO A 39 -5.41 -1.10 -8.82
N GLY A 40 -6.71 -1.33 -9.04
CA GLY A 40 -7.76 -0.59 -8.32
C GLY A 40 -7.74 -0.83 -6.81
N CYS A 41 -7.43 -2.06 -6.38
CA CYS A 41 -7.25 -2.42 -4.98
C CYS A 41 -6.01 -1.77 -4.37
N ARG A 42 -4.91 -1.69 -5.12
CA ARG A 42 -3.68 -0.97 -4.73
C ARG A 42 -3.97 0.52 -4.57
N ASP A 43 -4.58 1.14 -5.57
CA ASP A 43 -4.84 2.58 -5.58
C ASP A 43 -5.81 2.99 -4.46
N LYS A 44 -6.78 2.13 -4.13
CA LYS A 44 -7.67 2.34 -2.98
C LYS A 44 -6.89 2.35 -1.66
N PHE A 45 -5.93 1.44 -1.52
CA PHE A 45 -5.05 1.38 -0.35
C PHE A 45 -4.15 2.62 -0.26
N GLU A 46 -3.49 3.02 -1.35
CA GLU A 46 -2.62 4.21 -1.38
C GLU A 46 -3.39 5.48 -0.99
N LYS A 47 -4.60 5.67 -1.53
CA LYS A 47 -5.45 6.80 -1.16
C LYS A 47 -5.81 6.80 0.33
N ALA A 48 -6.14 5.63 0.88
CA ALA A 48 -6.47 5.51 2.30
C ALA A 48 -5.25 5.83 3.19
N VAL A 49 -4.07 5.30 2.85
CA VAL A 49 -2.82 5.60 3.57
C VAL A 49 -2.52 7.08 3.52
N ASN A 50 -2.53 7.70 2.35
CA ASN A 50 -2.26 9.14 2.21
C ASN A 50 -3.21 10.00 3.04
N HIS A 51 -4.52 9.70 3.00
CA HIS A 51 -5.51 10.42 3.78
C HIS A 51 -5.22 10.39 5.29
N PHE A 52 -4.88 9.23 5.83
CA PHE A 52 -4.59 9.11 7.25
C PHE A 52 -3.22 9.67 7.64
N GLU A 53 -2.20 9.54 6.79
CA GLU A 53 -0.88 10.14 7.04
C GLU A 53 -0.94 11.67 7.03
N GLU A 54 -1.71 12.26 6.12
CA GLU A 54 -1.99 13.71 6.09
C GLU A 54 -2.69 14.15 7.39
N ALA A 55 -3.77 13.45 7.79
CA ALA A 55 -4.49 13.76 9.02
C ALA A 55 -3.59 13.69 10.26
N LEU A 56 -2.77 12.63 10.37
CA LEU A 56 -1.82 12.47 11.47
C LEU A 56 -0.70 13.51 11.45
N ALA A 57 -0.25 13.95 10.26
CA ALA A 57 0.75 15.01 10.14
C ALA A 57 0.23 16.37 10.63
N HIS A 58 -1.04 16.68 10.37
CA HIS A 58 -1.69 17.87 10.91
C HIS A 58 -1.82 17.80 12.43
N GLN A 59 -2.28 16.68 12.99
CA GLN A 59 -2.41 16.51 14.45
C GLN A 59 -1.06 16.71 15.19
N ARG A 60 0.05 16.23 14.59
CA ARG A 60 1.39 16.41 15.18
C ARG A 60 1.86 17.87 15.17
N HIS A 61 1.47 18.67 14.18
CA HIS A 61 1.82 20.09 14.12
C HIS A 61 1.04 20.95 15.12
N GLU A 62 -0.24 20.63 15.36
CA GLU A 62 -1.10 21.38 16.30
C GLU A 62 -0.74 21.14 17.78
N SER A 63 0.10 20.15 18.06
CA SER A 63 0.52 19.77 19.41
C SER A 63 1.79 20.49 19.90
N ILE A 64 2.28 21.49 19.15
CA ILE A 64 3.49 22.29 19.45
C ILE A 64 3.09 23.73 19.82
#